data_AF-A0AA94L1C8-F1
#
_entry.id   AF-A0AA94L1C8-F1
#
_cell.length_a   1.000
_cell.length_b   1.000
_cell.length_c   1.000
_cell.angle_alpha   90.00
_cell.angle_beta   90.00
_cell.angle_gamma   90.00
#
_symmetry.space_group_name_H-M   'P 1'
#
loop_
_entity.id
_entity.type
_entity.pdbx_description
1 polymer ?
#
loop_
_entity_poly.entity_id
_entity_poly.type
_entity_poly.pdbx_seq_one_letter_code
_entity_poly.pdbx_strand_id
1 'polypeptide(L)'
;MFGFLGNIFGKVLDKVSPDRAATREAQSRINEAEVAGAPASRLRLWRSALGWVLGALFCWEVVGRPIVVTYWPDTTLPPSMLKEISTILLGMLGLGF
;
A
#
# COMPACT_ATOMS: atom_id res chain seq x y z
N MET A 1 5.15 15.58 -45.31
CA MET A 1 6.34 15.94 -44.50
C MET A 1 6.10 15.92 -42.98
N PHE A 2 4.86 15.75 -42.49
CA PHE A 2 4.55 15.73 -41.04
C PHE A 2 4.59 14.34 -40.36
N GLY A 3 4.45 13.24 -41.11
CA GLY A 3 4.47 11.88 -40.53
C GLY A 3 5.85 11.35 -40.14
N PHE A 4 6.92 11.86 -40.77
CA PHE A 4 8.29 11.38 -40.53
C PHE A 4 8.85 11.93 -39.20
N LEU A 5 8.54 13.19 -38.87
CA LEU A 5 8.90 13.81 -37.59
C LEU A 5 8.15 13.16 -36.41
N GLY A 6 6.87 12.82 -36.58
CA GLY A 6 6.09 12.10 -35.57
C GLY A 6 6.64 10.71 -35.26
N ASN A 7 7.06 9.95 -36.28
CA ASN A 7 7.66 8.62 -36.10
C ASN A 7 9.04 8.63 -35.42
N ILE A 8 9.84 9.69 -35.65
CA ILE A 8 11.13 9.84 -34.97
C ILE A 8 10.92 10.25 -33.51
N PHE A 9 9.99 11.16 -33.24
CA PHE A 9 9.66 11.59 -31.88
C PHE A 9 9.08 10.45 -31.03
N GLY A 10 8.21 9.62 -31.62
CA GLY A 10 7.67 8.43 -30.96
C GLY A 10 8.74 7.40 -30.60
N LYS A 11 9.69 7.12 -31.51
CA LYS A 11 10.80 6.18 -31.24
C LYS A 11 11.81 6.69 -30.22
N VAL A 12 12.01 8.01 -30.14
CA VAL A 12 12.88 8.62 -29.13
C VAL A 12 12.19 8.62 -27.77
N LEU A 13 10.88 8.89 -27.70
CA LEU A 13 10.12 8.75 -26.45
C LEU A 13 10.10 7.31 -25.93
N ASP A 14 9.98 6.31 -26.81
CA ASP A 14 10.05 4.89 -26.43
C ASP A 14 11.44 4.50 -25.92
N LYS A 15 12.50 5.05 -26.52
CA LYS A 15 13.89 4.77 -26.12
C LYS A 15 14.36 5.57 -24.89
N VAL A 16 13.69 6.69 -24.59
CA VAL A 16 13.96 7.58 -23.45
C VAL A 16 12.88 7.44 -22.38
N SER A 17 11.93 6.52 -22.52
CA SER A 17 11.08 6.09 -21.41
C SER A 17 11.99 5.34 -20.45
N PRO A 18 12.45 5.99 -19.35
CA PRO A 18 13.26 5.30 -18.40
C PRO A 18 12.36 4.23 -17.83
N ASP A 19 12.82 2.99 -17.86
CA ASP A 19 12.12 1.84 -17.31
C ASP A 19 11.70 2.18 -15.87
N ARG A 20 10.48 2.71 -15.72
CA ARG A 20 10.03 3.34 -14.48
C ARG A 20 9.98 2.29 -13.37
N ALA A 21 9.86 1.02 -13.73
CA ALA A 21 10.00 -0.12 -12.84
C ALA A 21 11.44 -0.22 -12.31
N ALA A 22 12.45 -0.22 -13.19
CA ALA A 22 13.86 -0.26 -12.79
C ALA A 22 14.26 0.94 -11.90
N THR A 23 13.78 2.15 -12.22
CA THR A 23 14.01 3.35 -11.40
C THR A 23 13.32 3.25 -10.04
N ARG A 24 12.08 2.72 -9.97
CA ARG A 24 11.37 2.50 -8.72
C ARG A 24 12.03 1.44 -7.85
N GLU A 25 12.52 0.35 -8.44
CA GLU A 25 13.27 -0.66 -7.71
C GLU A 25 14.62 -0.13 -7.21
N ALA A 26 15.33 0.65 -8.02
CA ALA A 26 16.57 1.30 -7.59
C ALA A 26 16.30 2.27 -6.42
N GLN A 27 15.21 3.03 -6.51
CA GLN A 27 14.81 3.95 -5.44
C GLN A 27 14.30 3.20 -4.20
N SER A 28 13.63 2.05 -4.34
CA SER A 28 13.25 1.15 -3.23
C SER A 28 14.49 0.64 -2.52
N ARG A 29 15.48 0.13 -3.26
CA ARG A 29 16.73 -0.38 -2.71
C ARG A 29 17.55 0.66 -1.96
N ILE A 30 17.58 1.90 -2.47
CA ILE A 30 18.23 3.03 -1.80
C ILE A 30 17.48 3.38 -0.51
N ASN A 31 16.15 3.46 -0.56
CA ASN A 31 15.32 3.77 0.60
C ASN A 31 15.42 2.66 1.67
N GLU A 32 15.48 1.39 1.27
CA GLU A 32 15.73 0.24 2.15
C GLU A 32 17.11 0.33 2.83
N ALA A 33 18.15 0.70 2.08
CA ALA A 33 19.50 0.86 2.61
C ALA A 33 19.63 2.05 3.58
N GLU A 34 18.98 3.18 3.26
CA GLU A 34 18.92 4.37 4.14
C GLU A 34 18.14 4.06 5.42
N VAL A 35 17.06 3.28 5.32
CA VAL A 35 16.21 2.88 6.45
C VAL A 35 16.89 1.83 7.34
N ALA A 36 17.74 0.97 6.79
CA ALA A 36 18.45 -0.08 7.55
C ALA A 36 19.51 0.46 8.52
N GLY A 37 20.18 1.57 8.18
CA GLY A 37 21.24 2.17 8.99
C GLY A 37 20.79 3.34 9.89
N ALA A 38 19.63 3.93 9.63
CA ALA A 38 19.16 5.10 10.37
C ALA A 38 18.63 4.75 11.78
N PRO A 39 18.74 5.65 12.77
CA PRO A 39 18.03 5.54 14.04
C PRO A 39 16.52 5.39 13.82
N ALA A 40 15.80 4.78 14.76
CA ALA A 40 14.34 4.69 14.69
C ALA A 40 13.70 6.09 14.77
N SER A 41 13.52 6.73 13.62
CA SER A 41 12.85 8.02 13.52
C SER A 41 11.33 7.80 13.61
N ARG A 42 10.58 8.80 14.09
CA ARG A 42 9.11 8.78 14.13
C ARG A 42 8.51 8.51 12.74
N LEU A 43 9.19 8.97 11.68
CA LEU A 43 8.85 8.74 10.27
C LEU A 43 9.28 7.37 9.71
N ARG A 44 10.02 6.55 10.47
CA ARG A 44 10.23 5.13 10.13
C ARG A 44 9.18 4.25 10.78
N LEU A 45 8.70 4.63 11.96
CA LEU A 45 7.76 3.86 12.76
C LEU A 45 6.30 4.01 12.33
N TRP A 46 5.92 5.08 11.61
CA TRP A 46 4.50 5.30 11.22
C TRP A 46 3.91 4.12 10.45
N ARG A 47 4.67 3.51 9.53
CA ARG A 47 4.20 2.36 8.73
C ARG A 47 3.96 1.14 9.61
N SER A 48 4.86 0.89 10.57
CA SER A 48 4.69 -0.17 11.57
C SER A 48 3.51 0.11 12.50
N ALA A 49 3.38 1.35 12.99
CA ALA A 49 2.28 1.76 13.86
C ALA A 49 0.91 1.63 13.16
N LEU A 50 0.80 2.07 11.91
CA LEU A 50 -0.40 1.87 11.10
C LEU A 50 -0.71 0.39 10.91
N GLY A 51 0.31 -0.45 10.68
CA GLY A 51 0.14 -1.90 10.60
C GLY A 51 -0.46 -2.51 11.87
N TRP A 52 0.00 -2.07 13.06
CA TRP A 52 -0.57 -2.49 14.34
C TRP A 52 -2.03 -2.07 14.52
N VAL A 53 -2.35 -0.82 14.16
CA VAL A 53 -3.73 -0.30 14.25
C VAL A 53 -4.65 -1.08 13.30
N LEU A 54 -4.24 -1.28 12.05
CA LEU A 54 -5.00 -2.06 11.07
C LEU A 54 -5.14 -3.52 11.47
N GLY A 55 -4.11 -4.12 12.06
CA GLY A 55 -4.17 -5.47 12.63
C GLY A 55 -5.19 -5.58 13.76
N ALA A 56 -5.23 -4.61 14.68
CA ALA A 56 -6.24 -4.57 15.73
C ALA A 56 -7.66 -4.41 15.17
N LEU A 57 -7.85 -3.55 14.17
CA LEU A 57 -9.14 -3.38 13.49
C LEU A 57 -9.57 -4.64 12.73
N PHE A 58 -8.63 -5.35 12.11
CA PHE A 58 -8.89 -6.63 11.47
C PHE A 58 -9.35 -7.68 12.49
N CYS A 59 -8.67 -7.79 13.63
CA CYS A 59 -9.09 -8.67 14.73
C CYS A 59 -10.48 -8.29 15.25
N TRP A 60 -10.79 -7.00 15.34
CA TRP A 60 -12.14 -6.54 15.69
C TRP A 60 -13.18 -7.02 14.67
N GLU A 61 -12.96 -6.83 13.38
CA GLU A 61 -13.92 -7.24 12.34
C GLU A 61 -14.11 -8.76 12.27
N VAL A 62 -13.03 -9.53 12.41
CA VAL A 62 -13.06 -11.00 12.22
C VAL A 62 -13.48 -11.74 13.49
N VAL A 63 -13.12 -11.25 14.67
CA VAL A 63 -13.36 -11.94 15.94
C VAL A 63 -14.32 -11.16 16.83
N GLY A 64 -14.07 -9.85 17.03
CA GLY A 64 -14.88 -9.00 17.91
C GLY A 64 -16.33 -8.88 17.43
N ARG A 65 -16.54 -8.57 16.14
CA ARG A 65 -17.86 -8.31 15.57
C ARG A 65 -18.77 -9.54 15.64
N PRO A 66 -18.33 -10.77 15.28
CA PRO A 66 -19.14 -11.98 15.47
C PRO A 66 -19.50 -12.29 16.92
N ILE A 67 -18.57 -12.07 17.86
CA ILE A 67 -18.84 -12.24 19.29
C ILE A 67 -19.95 -11.28 19.72
N VAL A 68 -19.87 -10.00 19.34
CA VAL A 68 -20.87 -9.01 19.73
C VAL A 68 -22.24 -9.33 19.14
N VAL A 69 -22.31 -9.69 17.87
CA VAL A 69 -23.59 -10.07 17.22
C VAL A 69 -24.21 -11.31 17.85
N THR A 70 -23.38 -12.24 18.35
CA THR A 70 -23.86 -13.48 18.97
C THR A 70 -24.41 -13.27 20.37
N TYR A 71 -23.73 -12.46 21.20
CA TYR A 71 -24.11 -12.27 22.60
C TYR A 71 -25.01 -11.05 22.85
N TRP A 72 -25.01 -10.06 21.95
CA TRP A 72 -25.83 -8.85 22.03
C TRP A 72 -26.51 -8.54 20.68
N PRO A 73 -27.48 -9.38 20.25
CA PRO A 73 -28.10 -9.29 18.93
C PRO A 73 -28.87 -7.97 18.70
N ASP A 74 -29.36 -7.33 19.75
CA ASP A 74 -30.10 -6.07 19.67
C ASP A 74 -29.18 -4.84 19.49
N THR A 75 -27.86 -5.03 19.51
CA THR A 75 -26.90 -3.94 19.33
C THR A 75 -26.79 -3.54 17.86
N THR A 76 -27.12 -2.28 17.57
CA THR A 76 -26.91 -1.71 16.24
C THR A 76 -25.41 -1.45 16.01
N LEU A 77 -24.76 -2.33 15.26
CA LEU A 77 -23.37 -2.14 14.85
C LEU A 77 -23.29 -1.38 13.52
N PRO A 78 -22.31 -0.47 13.36
CA PRO A 78 -22.06 0.18 12.07
C PRO A 78 -21.70 -0.88 11.01
N PRO A 79 -21.88 -0.58 9.71
CA PRO A 79 -21.48 -1.47 8.62
C PRO A 79 -20.05 -1.97 8.76
N SER A 80 -19.80 -3.23 8.37
CA SER A 80 -18.45 -3.81 8.42
C SER A 80 -17.53 -3.06 7.47
N MET A 81 -16.32 -2.72 7.95
CA MET A 81 -15.27 -2.07 7.17
C MET A 81 -14.15 -3.06 6.77
N LEU A 82 -14.45 -4.37 6.79
CA LEU A 82 -13.47 -5.43 6.58
C LEU A 82 -12.77 -5.32 5.22
N LYS A 83 -13.50 -4.94 4.18
CA LYS A 83 -12.96 -4.79 2.82
C LYS A 83 -11.92 -3.67 2.76
N GLU A 84 -12.23 -2.52 3.34
CA GLU A 84 -11.36 -1.36 3.37
C GLU A 84 -10.11 -1.65 4.20
N ILE A 85 -10.28 -2.24 5.39
CA ILE A 85 -9.16 -2.61 6.28
C ILE A 85 -8.24 -3.62 5.61
N SER A 86 -8.79 -4.68 5.01
CA SER A 86 -7.99 -5.70 4.31
C SER A 86 -7.28 -5.13 3.08
N THR A 87 -7.94 -4.28 2.29
CA THR A 87 -7.34 -3.63 1.12
C THR A 87 -6.14 -2.77 1.53
N ILE A 88 -6.27 -1.96 2.59
CA ILE A 88 -5.18 -1.12 3.07
C ILE A 88 -4.06 -1.97 3.67
N LEU A 89 -4.39 -2.96 4.50
CA LEU A 89 -3.41 -3.84 5.15
C LEU A 89 -2.58 -4.61 4.12
N LEU A 90 -3.23 -5.19 3.12
CA LEU A 90 -2.57 -5.95 2.08
C LEU A 90 -1.85 -5.04 1.08
N GLY A 91 -2.37 -3.84 0.81
CA GLY A 91 -1.67 -2.81 0.04
C GLY A 91 -0.38 -2.37 0.74
N MET A 92 -0.39 -2.30 2.07
CA MET A 92 0.83 -2.10 2.87
C MET A 92 1.75 -3.33 2.86
N LEU A 93 1.24 -4.54 2.64
CA LEU A 93 2.05 -5.74 2.46
C LEU A 93 2.70 -5.83 1.07
N GLY A 94 2.34 -4.91 0.15
CA GLY A 94 2.84 -4.91 -1.23
C GLY A 94 2.14 -5.92 -2.14
N LEU A 95 1.04 -6.52 -1.67
CA LEU A 95 0.18 -7.35 -2.50
C LEU A 95 -0.70 -6.40 -3.32
N GLY A 96 -0.35 -6.24 -4.60
CA GLY A 96 -1.12 -5.40 -5.52
C GLY A 96 -2.54 -5.93 -5.69
N PHE A 97 -3.52 -5.02 -5.68
CA PHE A 97 -4.92 -5.27 -6.05
C PHE A 97 -5.22 -4.53 -7.34
#